data_AF-B7QKH4-F1
#
_entry.id   AF-B7QKH4-F1
#
_cell.length_a   1.000
_cell.length_b   1.000
_cell.length_c   1.000
_cell.angle_alpha   90.00
_cell.angle_beta   90.00
_cell.angle_gamma   90.00
#
_symmetry.space_group_name_H-M   'P 1'
#
loop_
_entity.id
_entity.type
_entity.pdbx_description
1 polymer ?
#
loop_
_entity_poly.entity_id
_entity_poly.type
_entity_poly.pdbx_seq_one_letter_code
_entity_poly.pdbx_strand_id
1 'polypeptide(L)'
;MATDKAVYILDKGQLLTRQKLLSSFRSHDLGCGPGGGITSEEVISQAGIVIISAAMKEDVITTDGSCEAKRRRRRNAVRKSIESYQDPLLKECCWLGIQPDKMVRHCSTRSEIVKRYMPGPEGARCADVFAKCCVEAENFGPTSIQDVIDADYDEDLYSLSSIRKNFRETWMFREENIGKDGIAKFEGSLPHSITKWSVQAVSVSPKGGICVAEPAEVTAFRQVFLQVDLPYKVVRNEQVEVLVTVYNYGSKLLYVTVFLYGVPGVCTGARHQLRPDQKPVEVKAQSAASVTFPVIPTLEGKHTIRIL
;
A
#
# COMPACT_ATOMS: atom_id res chain seq x y z
N MET A 1 -8.89 -9.65 8.36
CA MET A 1 -8.87 -8.29 7.78
C MET A 1 -9.61 -8.28 6.46
N ALA A 2 -10.18 -7.15 6.07
CA ALA A 2 -10.84 -6.95 4.79
C ALA A 2 -10.25 -5.73 4.07
N THR A 3 -9.95 -5.87 2.80
CA THR A 3 -9.25 -4.87 1.99
C THR A 3 -9.94 -4.68 0.65
N ASP A 4 -9.89 -3.47 0.12
CA ASP A 4 -10.45 -3.20 -1.21
C ASP A 4 -9.66 -3.99 -2.27
N LYS A 5 -10.35 -4.74 -3.12
CA LYS A 5 -9.75 -5.54 -4.19
C LYS A 5 -8.99 -4.67 -5.20
N ALA A 6 -9.36 -3.41 -5.38
CA ALA A 6 -8.64 -2.48 -6.24
C ALA A 6 -7.19 -2.28 -5.79
N VAL A 7 -6.92 -2.27 -4.47
CA VAL A 7 -5.57 -2.16 -3.90
C VAL A 7 -4.70 -3.33 -4.32
N TYR A 8 -5.25 -4.54 -4.34
CA TYR A 8 -4.53 -5.74 -4.78
C TYR A 8 -4.29 -5.84 -6.29
N ILE A 9 -5.09 -5.13 -7.10
CA ILE A 9 -4.85 -5.09 -8.55
C ILE A 9 -3.61 -4.26 -8.87
N LEU A 10 -3.35 -3.21 -8.08
CA LEU A 10 -2.19 -2.33 -8.23
C LEU A 10 -0.89 -3.01 -7.84
N ASP A 11 -0.89 -3.86 -6.80
CA ASP A 11 0.29 -4.62 -6.39
C ASP A 11 -0.04 -6.07 -5.99
N LYS A 12 -0.06 -6.96 -6.99
CA LYS A 12 -0.25 -8.41 -6.79
C LYS A 12 0.93 -9.07 -6.07
N GLY A 13 2.09 -8.40 -5.99
CA GLY A 13 3.33 -8.93 -5.43
C GLY A 13 3.34 -9.03 -3.91
N GLN A 14 2.49 -8.27 -3.22
CA GLN A 14 2.52 -8.16 -1.75
C GLN A 14 1.48 -9.00 -1.00
N LEU A 15 0.52 -9.60 -1.72
CA LEU A 15 -0.48 -10.48 -1.12
C LEU A 15 0.15 -11.68 -0.41
N LEU A 16 -0.08 -11.83 0.90
CA LEU A 16 0.31 -13.03 1.64
C LEU A 16 -0.58 -14.20 1.21
N THR A 17 -0.02 -15.16 0.50
CA THR A 17 -0.72 -16.38 0.09
C THR A 17 -0.16 -17.59 0.80
N ARG A 18 -0.95 -18.67 0.89
CA ARG A 18 -0.47 -19.96 1.40
C ARG A 18 0.82 -20.41 0.69
N GLN A 19 0.94 -20.19 -0.61
CA GLN A 19 2.14 -20.54 -1.38
C GLN A 19 3.36 -19.71 -0.95
N LYS A 20 3.20 -18.40 -0.77
CA LYS A 20 4.30 -17.54 -0.29
C LYS A 20 4.73 -17.91 1.13
N LEU A 21 3.76 -18.16 2.01
CA LEU A 21 4.03 -18.64 3.36
C LEU A 21 4.80 -19.96 3.34
N LEU A 22 4.34 -20.96 2.59
CA LEU A 22 5.04 -22.24 2.46
C LEU A 22 6.43 -22.09 1.82
N SER A 23 6.61 -21.17 0.87
CA SER A 23 7.92 -20.89 0.27
C SER A 23 8.89 -20.28 1.28
N SER A 24 8.41 -19.44 2.21
CA SER A 24 9.21 -18.89 3.30
C SER A 24 9.54 -19.94 4.36
N PHE A 25 8.63 -20.88 4.66
CA PHE A 25 8.96 -22.01 5.52
C PHE A 25 10.03 -22.91 4.90
N ARG A 26 9.92 -23.19 3.59
CA ARG A 26 10.93 -23.98 2.87
C ARG A 26 12.30 -23.33 2.82
N SER A 27 12.42 -22.01 2.96
CA SER A 27 13.74 -21.36 3.00
C SER A 27 14.49 -21.58 4.32
N HIS A 28 13.82 -22.11 5.35
CA HIS A 28 14.42 -22.50 6.62
C HIS A 28 14.73 -24.00 6.68
N ASP A 29 14.43 -24.74 5.60
CA ASP A 29 14.86 -26.12 5.45
C ASP A 29 16.39 -26.16 5.33
N LEU A 30 17.02 -27.05 6.10
CA LEU A 30 18.46 -27.25 6.08
C LEU A 30 18.89 -28.14 4.90
N GLY A 31 17.93 -28.83 4.27
CA GLY A 31 18.16 -29.63 3.07
C GLY A 31 18.41 -28.78 1.83
N CYS A 32 19.37 -29.21 1.02
CA CYS A 32 19.80 -28.55 -0.20
C CYS A 32 19.40 -29.36 -1.44
N GLY A 33 18.64 -28.73 -2.33
CA GLY A 33 18.31 -29.29 -3.65
C GLY A 33 17.28 -30.43 -3.61
N PRO A 34 17.04 -31.09 -4.76
CA PRO A 34 15.99 -32.11 -4.91
C PRO A 34 16.40 -33.51 -4.38
N GLY A 35 17.55 -33.64 -3.72
CA GLY A 35 18.11 -34.90 -3.24
C GLY A 35 19.07 -35.56 -4.24
N GLY A 36 20.16 -36.14 -3.72
CA GLY A 36 21.22 -36.80 -4.48
C GLY A 36 22.61 -36.54 -3.89
N GLY A 37 23.62 -37.25 -4.36
CA GLY A 37 25.00 -37.11 -3.91
C GLY A 37 25.88 -38.18 -4.53
N ILE A 38 27.16 -37.87 -4.73
CA ILE A 38 28.14 -38.80 -5.29
C ILE A 38 28.53 -39.84 -4.22
N THR A 39 28.48 -39.44 -2.95
CA THR A 39 28.82 -40.25 -1.79
C THR A 39 27.66 -40.29 -0.80
N SER A 40 27.61 -41.33 0.03
CA SER A 40 26.54 -41.49 1.04
C SER A 40 26.55 -40.32 2.03
N GLU A 41 27.73 -39.83 2.38
CA GLU A 41 27.94 -38.70 3.27
C GLU A 41 27.42 -37.39 2.67
N GLU A 42 27.58 -37.20 1.35
CA GLU A 42 27.04 -36.05 0.62
C GLU A 42 25.51 -36.11 0.51
N VAL A 43 24.93 -37.30 0.30
CA VAL A 43 23.46 -37.46 0.31
C VAL A 43 22.88 -37.08 1.68
N ILE A 44 23.55 -37.50 2.76
CA ILE A 44 23.14 -37.23 4.14
C ILE A 44 23.29 -35.73 4.48
N SER A 45 24.41 -35.10 4.08
CA SER A 45 24.62 -33.67 4.34
C SER A 45 23.70 -32.78 3.51
N GLN A 46 23.45 -33.11 2.23
CA GLN A 46 22.48 -32.40 1.39
C GLN A 46 21.04 -32.59 1.86
N ALA A 47 20.75 -33.65 2.63
CA ALA A 47 19.45 -33.80 3.30
C ALA A 47 19.33 -32.94 4.58
N GLY A 48 20.38 -32.20 4.97
CA GLY A 48 20.41 -31.41 6.21
C GLY A 48 20.59 -32.26 7.47
N ILE A 49 21.16 -33.47 7.34
CA ILE A 49 21.35 -34.41 8.44
C ILE A 49 22.85 -34.59 8.70
N VAL A 50 23.22 -34.77 9.96
CA VAL A 50 24.58 -35.15 10.36
C VAL A 50 24.51 -36.46 11.13
N ILE A 51 25.30 -37.45 10.72
CA ILE A 51 25.46 -38.72 11.42
C ILE A 51 26.86 -38.72 12.05
N ILE A 52 26.95 -39.21 13.29
CA ILE A 52 28.22 -39.37 14.00
C ILE A 52 28.40 -40.87 14.24
N SER A 53 29.44 -41.46 13.64
CA SER A 53 29.79 -42.87 13.84
C SER A 53 31.30 -43.05 13.84
N ALA A 54 31.79 -44.17 14.40
CA ALA A 54 33.22 -44.48 14.51
C ALA A 54 33.94 -44.60 13.15
N ALA A 55 33.20 -44.72 12.04
CA ALA A 55 33.74 -44.81 10.69
C ALA A 55 33.68 -43.47 9.91
N MET A 56 33.10 -42.41 10.47
CA MET A 56 32.93 -41.14 9.78
C MET A 56 34.13 -40.20 9.97
N LYS A 57 34.54 -39.55 8.88
CA LYS A 57 35.58 -38.51 8.87
C LYS A 57 34.94 -37.16 9.23
N GLU A 58 35.59 -36.38 10.09
CA GLU A 58 35.12 -35.07 10.58
C GLU A 58 34.93 -34.01 9.46
N ASP A 59 35.55 -34.21 8.31
CA ASP A 59 35.60 -33.24 7.20
C ASP A 59 34.27 -33.00 6.46
N VAL A 60 33.17 -33.69 6.83
CA VAL A 60 31.85 -33.56 6.16
C VAL A 60 30.89 -32.60 6.90
N ILE A 61 31.28 -32.08 8.06
CA ILE A 61 30.43 -31.17 8.83
C ILE A 61 30.60 -29.74 8.28
N THR A 62 29.69 -29.33 7.39
CA THR A 62 29.56 -27.93 6.97
C THR A 62 28.97 -27.11 8.12
N THR A 63 29.69 -26.09 8.58
CA THR A 63 29.25 -25.20 9.68
C THR A 63 28.36 -24.06 9.21
N ASP A 64 28.30 -23.84 7.89
CA ASP A 64 27.37 -22.92 7.24
C ASP A 64 26.11 -23.69 6.83
N GLY A 65 24.99 -23.48 7.54
CA GLY A 65 23.67 -24.00 7.17
C GLY A 65 23.08 -23.36 5.90
N SER A 66 23.94 -23.06 4.94
CA SER A 66 23.66 -22.31 3.72
C SER A 66 23.76 -23.25 2.53
N CYS A 67 22.61 -23.59 1.95
CA CYS A 67 22.51 -24.25 0.66
C CYS A 67 22.89 -23.28 -0.47
N GLU A 68 24.13 -22.81 -0.47
CA GLU A 68 24.66 -22.02 -1.57
C GLU A 68 24.97 -22.95 -2.74
N ALA A 69 23.98 -23.11 -3.63
CA ALA A 69 24.33 -23.18 -5.03
C ALA A 69 25.21 -21.97 -5.31
N LYS A 70 26.41 -22.16 -5.87
CA LYS A 70 27.23 -21.08 -6.47
C LYS A 70 26.51 -20.49 -7.69
N ARG A 71 25.29 -20.00 -7.52
CA ARG A 71 24.73 -18.93 -8.31
C ARG A 71 25.42 -17.67 -7.82
N ARG A 72 26.28 -17.11 -8.68
CA ARG A 72 26.92 -15.82 -8.53
C ARG A 72 25.87 -14.77 -8.11
N ARG A 73 25.73 -14.52 -6.81
CA ARG A 73 24.76 -13.57 -6.22
C ARG A 73 25.25 -12.16 -6.51
N ARG A 74 24.77 -11.59 -7.61
CA ARG A 74 24.86 -10.15 -7.88
C ARG A 74 23.65 -9.45 -7.24
N ARG A 75 23.61 -9.43 -5.90
CA ARG A 75 22.64 -8.66 -5.07
C ARG A 75 23.17 -8.61 -3.63
N ASN A 76 24.14 -7.73 -3.36
CA ASN A 76 24.67 -7.45 -2.00
C ASN A 76 25.51 -6.15 -1.92
N ALA A 77 25.40 -5.27 -2.92
CA ALA A 77 26.29 -4.10 -3.01
C ALA A 77 25.64 -2.78 -2.53
N VAL A 78 24.33 -2.59 -2.75
CA VAL A 78 23.60 -1.35 -2.33
C VAL A 78 23.50 -1.25 -0.81
N ARG A 79 23.04 -2.32 -0.13
CA ARG A 79 22.91 -2.35 1.32
C ARG A 79 24.27 -2.19 2.03
N LYS A 80 25.31 -2.78 1.45
CA LYS A 80 26.70 -2.66 1.91
C LYS A 80 27.24 -1.23 1.78
N SER A 81 26.78 -0.44 0.82
CA SER A 81 27.17 0.97 0.66
C SER A 81 26.56 1.85 1.77
N ILE A 82 25.27 1.66 2.10
CA ILE A 82 24.61 2.40 3.19
C ILE A 82 25.16 2.00 4.56
N GLU A 83 25.36 0.70 4.81
CA GLU A 83 25.90 0.19 6.08
C GLU A 83 27.39 0.53 6.31
N SER A 84 28.08 1.10 5.31
CA SER A 84 29.49 1.51 5.43
C SER A 84 29.71 2.78 6.27
N TYR A 85 28.65 3.57 6.49
CA TYR A 85 28.70 4.79 7.30
C TYR A 85 28.26 4.48 8.73
N GLN A 86 29.00 4.95 9.74
CA GLN A 86 28.60 4.80 11.15
C GLN A 86 27.69 5.95 11.62
N ASP A 87 27.92 7.15 11.10
CA ASP A 87 27.19 8.38 11.42
C ASP A 87 25.73 8.32 10.89
N PRO A 88 24.70 8.51 11.74
CA PRO A 88 23.30 8.54 11.32
C PRO A 88 22.99 9.57 10.23
N LEU A 89 23.59 10.76 10.30
CA LEU A 89 23.39 11.83 9.32
C LEU A 89 23.94 11.39 7.95
N LEU A 90 25.14 10.80 7.92
CA LEU A 90 25.76 10.34 6.67
C LEU A 90 25.04 9.13 6.07
N LYS A 91 24.47 8.24 6.90
CA LYS A 91 23.59 7.16 6.44
C LYS A 91 22.37 7.70 5.72
N GLU A 92 21.71 8.71 6.31
CA GLU A 92 20.54 9.37 5.73
C GLU A 92 20.90 10.08 4.41
N CYS A 93 22.01 10.81 4.36
CA CYS A 93 22.51 11.45 3.14
C CYS A 93 22.81 10.45 2.02
N CYS A 94 23.40 9.29 2.35
CA CYS A 94 23.64 8.21 1.40
C CYS A 94 22.34 7.60 0.88
N TRP A 95 21.38 7.34 1.78
CA TRP A 95 20.06 6.82 1.43
C TRP A 95 19.32 7.75 0.47
N LEU A 96 19.31 9.06 0.76
CA LEU A 96 18.73 10.08 -0.12
C LEU A 96 19.42 10.16 -1.50
N GLY A 97 20.73 9.91 -1.56
CA GLY A 97 21.50 9.86 -2.80
C GLY A 97 21.06 8.72 -3.73
N ILE A 98 20.74 7.57 -3.14
CA ILE A 98 20.33 6.35 -3.87
C ILE A 98 18.90 6.44 -4.43
N GLN A 99 18.06 7.30 -3.86
CA GLN A 99 16.69 7.48 -4.33
C GLN A 99 16.67 8.01 -5.79
N PRO A 100 15.75 7.53 -6.64
CA PRO A 100 15.61 8.01 -8.01
C PRO A 100 15.13 9.46 -8.03
N ASP A 101 15.71 10.27 -8.92
CA ASP A 101 15.26 11.64 -9.11
C ASP A 101 14.07 11.68 -10.07
N LYS A 102 12.92 12.19 -9.59
CA LYS A 102 11.69 12.34 -10.41
C LYS A 102 11.89 13.24 -11.64
N MET A 103 12.89 14.12 -11.61
CA MET A 103 13.23 15.05 -12.70
C MET A 103 14.43 14.57 -13.52
N VAL A 104 14.97 13.37 -13.25
CA VAL A 104 16.11 12.77 -13.95
C VAL A 104 17.35 13.69 -13.99
N ARG A 105 17.57 14.46 -12.92
CA ARG A 105 18.76 15.33 -12.78
C ARG A 105 20.00 14.53 -12.44
N HIS A 106 21.15 14.97 -12.94
CA HIS A 106 22.44 14.37 -12.63
C HIS A 106 22.80 14.49 -11.14
N CYS A 107 23.57 13.52 -10.63
CA CYS A 107 23.99 13.48 -9.22
C CYS A 107 24.74 14.74 -8.77
N SER A 108 25.53 15.38 -9.65
CA SER A 108 26.20 16.65 -9.37
C SER A 108 25.20 17.76 -9.01
N THR A 109 24.20 17.97 -9.87
CA THR A 109 23.13 18.96 -9.66
C THR A 109 22.34 18.68 -8.39
N ARG A 110 22.08 17.40 -8.08
CA ARG A 110 21.38 17.01 -6.85
C ARG A 110 22.23 17.28 -5.60
N SER A 111 23.53 17.04 -5.65
CA SER A 111 24.43 17.34 -4.52
C SER A 111 24.60 18.84 -4.25
N GLU A 112 24.56 19.67 -5.30
CA GLU A 112 24.59 21.14 -5.16
C GLU A 112 23.34 21.67 -4.46
N ILE A 113 22.18 21.04 -4.68
CA ILE A 113 20.94 21.36 -3.94
C ILE A 113 21.14 21.07 -2.45
N VAL A 114 21.75 19.93 -2.08
CA VAL A 114 22.06 19.62 -0.67
C VAL A 114 22.97 20.70 -0.07
N LYS A 115 24.03 21.13 -0.77
CA LYS A 115 24.93 22.21 -0.32
C LYS A 115 24.20 23.55 -0.15
N ARG A 116 23.22 23.83 -1.00
CA ARG A 116 22.45 25.09 -0.97
C ARG A 116 21.46 25.16 0.19
N TYR A 117 20.79 24.05 0.49
CA TYR A 117 19.73 23.99 1.51
C TYR A 117 20.20 23.50 2.87
N MET A 118 21.40 22.93 2.97
CA MET A 118 22.07 22.58 4.23
C MET A 118 23.43 23.30 4.31
N PRO A 119 23.45 24.61 4.66
CA PRO A 119 24.70 25.35 4.78
C PRO A 119 25.47 24.93 6.04
N GLY A 120 26.79 24.80 5.92
CA GLY A 120 27.68 24.47 7.04
C GLY A 120 28.58 23.25 6.77
N PRO A 121 29.50 22.94 7.70
CA PRO A 121 30.47 21.86 7.52
C PRO A 121 29.83 20.47 7.46
N GLU A 122 28.72 20.27 8.17
CA GLU A 122 27.96 19.01 8.15
C GLU A 122 27.21 18.82 6.82
N GLY A 123 26.62 19.89 6.28
CA GLY A 123 25.94 19.84 4.99
C GLY A 123 26.89 19.63 3.80
N ALA A 124 28.12 20.15 3.88
CA ALA A 124 29.16 19.83 2.92
C ALA A 124 29.50 18.32 2.93
N ARG A 125 29.69 17.72 4.12
CA ARG A 125 29.93 16.28 4.28
C ARG A 125 28.76 15.43 3.80
N CYS A 126 27.54 15.84 4.13
CA CYS A 126 26.32 15.21 3.66
C CYS A 126 26.21 15.22 2.14
N ALA A 127 26.47 16.36 1.50
CA ALA A 127 26.41 16.49 0.05
C ALA A 127 27.46 15.63 -0.68
N ASP A 128 28.65 15.49 -0.10
CA ASP A 128 29.71 14.65 -0.67
C ASP A 128 29.36 13.14 -0.56
N VAL A 129 28.80 12.71 0.57
CA VAL A 129 28.30 11.33 0.76
C VAL A 129 27.09 11.04 -0.14
N PHE A 130 26.16 12.00 -0.24
CA PHE A 130 25.01 11.95 -1.12
C PHE A 130 25.44 11.76 -2.58
N ALA A 131 26.41 12.57 -3.06
CA ALA A 131 26.92 12.50 -4.42
C ALA A 131 27.53 11.13 -4.73
N LYS A 132 28.32 10.60 -3.78
CA LYS A 132 28.95 9.29 -3.91
C LYS A 132 27.92 8.17 -4.03
N CYS A 133 26.94 8.12 -3.13
CA CYS A 133 25.91 7.08 -3.14
C CYS A 133 24.96 7.20 -4.34
N CYS A 134 24.73 8.41 -4.85
CA CYS A 134 23.96 8.66 -6.08
C CYS A 134 24.64 8.06 -7.33
N VAL A 135 25.94 8.29 -7.51
CA VAL A 135 26.70 7.73 -8.63
C VAL A 135 26.83 6.21 -8.51
N GLU A 136 26.97 5.70 -7.29
CA GLU A 136 26.94 4.25 -7.05
C GLU A 136 25.59 3.64 -7.44
N ALA A 137 24.46 4.32 -7.15
CA ALA A 137 23.12 3.89 -7.53
C ALA A 137 22.89 3.80 -9.05
N GLU A 138 23.50 4.69 -9.84
CA GLU A 138 23.46 4.62 -11.32
C GLU A 138 24.05 3.31 -11.86
N ASN A 139 24.97 2.69 -11.14
CA ASN A 139 25.60 1.41 -11.52
C ASN A 139 24.78 0.16 -11.14
N PHE A 140 23.69 0.30 -10.37
CA PHE A 140 22.93 -0.85 -9.82
C PHE A 140 21.68 -1.28 -10.61
N GLY A 141 21.27 -0.53 -11.64
CA GLY A 141 20.13 -0.88 -12.50
C GLY A 141 18.76 -0.77 -11.80
N PRO A 142 17.66 -0.63 -12.57
CA PRO A 142 16.38 -0.09 -12.10
C PRO A 142 15.53 -1.00 -11.18
N THR A 143 16.02 -2.17 -10.77
CA THR A 143 15.21 -3.21 -10.08
C THR A 143 15.32 -3.23 -8.55
N SER A 144 15.93 -2.23 -7.91
CA SER A 144 16.33 -2.33 -6.49
C SER A 144 15.85 -1.23 -5.53
N ILE A 145 14.99 -0.28 -5.95
CA ILE A 145 14.71 0.94 -5.16
C ILE A 145 13.24 1.09 -4.72
N GLN A 146 12.34 0.14 -5.00
CA GLN A 146 10.89 0.34 -4.81
C GLN A 146 10.30 -0.10 -3.45
N ASP A 147 11.11 -0.52 -2.47
CA ASP A 147 10.61 -1.16 -1.24
C ASP A 147 10.57 -0.27 0.03
N VAL A 148 10.74 1.05 -0.10
CA VAL A 148 10.73 1.94 1.08
C VAL A 148 10.03 3.23 0.73
N ILE A 149 8.87 3.48 1.37
CA ILE A 149 8.14 4.76 1.59
C ILE A 149 6.62 4.51 1.36
N ASP A 150 5.86 4.28 2.44
CA ASP A 150 4.63 5.03 2.76
C ASP A 150 3.91 4.48 4.00
N ALA A 151 3.52 5.40 4.89
CA ALA A 151 2.24 5.50 5.61
C ALA A 151 2.40 6.08 7.03
N ASP A 152 1.88 7.29 7.26
CA ASP A 152 1.15 7.59 8.51
C ASP A 152 0.21 8.80 8.34
N TYR A 153 -0.81 8.84 9.19
CA TYR A 153 -1.90 9.81 9.43
C TYR A 153 -3.31 9.32 9.07
N ASP A 154 -4.03 8.89 10.12
CA ASP A 154 -5.48 8.74 10.16
C ASP A 154 -6.01 9.43 11.44
N GLU A 155 -7.14 10.14 11.36
CA GLU A 155 -7.81 10.72 12.54
C GLU A 155 -9.34 10.58 12.42
N ASP A 156 -9.95 10.17 13.53
CA ASP A 156 -11.29 9.56 13.65
C ASP A 156 -12.45 10.56 13.93
N LEU A 157 -13.65 10.20 13.41
CA LEU A 157 -15.02 10.25 14.01
C LEU A 157 -15.70 11.62 14.32
N TYR A 158 -16.97 11.94 13.96
CA TYR A 158 -18.27 11.43 14.47
C TYR A 158 -19.53 11.72 13.60
N SER A 159 -20.46 10.75 13.65
CA SER A 159 -21.95 10.72 13.72
C SER A 159 -22.97 11.30 12.67
N LEU A 160 -23.90 10.39 12.32
CA LEU A 160 -25.37 10.45 12.14
C LEU A 160 -26.06 11.46 11.19
N SER A 161 -26.13 11.05 9.93
CA SER A 161 -27.32 11.00 9.05
C SER A 161 -26.95 10.03 7.89
N SER A 162 -27.90 9.46 7.13
CA SER A 162 -27.64 8.45 6.07
C SER A 162 -26.93 9.04 4.82
N ILE A 163 -25.84 9.77 5.05
CA ILE A 163 -24.89 10.27 4.08
C ILE A 163 -23.75 9.24 4.05
N ARG A 164 -23.33 8.83 2.87
CA ARG A 164 -22.18 7.91 2.75
C ARG A 164 -20.92 8.68 3.12
N LYS A 165 -20.31 8.31 4.25
CA LYS A 165 -19.07 8.94 4.75
C LYS A 165 -17.91 7.96 4.96
N ASN A 166 -18.19 6.67 5.11
CA ASN A 166 -17.17 5.65 5.39
C ASN A 166 -16.62 5.06 4.08
N PHE A 167 -15.49 5.60 3.62
CA PHE A 167 -14.76 5.17 2.43
C PHE A 167 -13.34 4.70 2.76
N ARG A 168 -13.15 4.01 3.88
CA ARG A 168 -11.85 3.42 4.24
C ARG A 168 -11.43 2.40 3.18
N GLU A 169 -10.13 2.23 2.97
CA GLU A 169 -9.58 1.23 2.03
C GLU A 169 -9.42 -0.15 2.66
N THR A 170 -9.35 -0.20 3.99
CA THR A 170 -9.25 -1.42 4.78
C THR A 170 -10.15 -1.35 6.02
N TRP A 171 -10.65 -2.50 6.47
CA TRP A 171 -11.47 -2.62 7.67
C TRP A 171 -11.37 -4.03 8.26
N MET A 172 -12.00 -4.25 9.42
CA MET A 172 -12.05 -5.56 10.07
C MET A 172 -10.66 -6.13 10.44
N PHE A 173 -9.75 -5.25 10.86
CA PHE A 173 -8.48 -5.64 11.47
C PHE A 173 -8.72 -6.02 12.93
N ARG A 174 -9.07 -7.30 13.15
CA ARG A 174 -9.40 -7.87 14.46
C ARG A 174 -8.80 -9.24 14.60
N GLU A 175 -8.49 -9.60 15.83
CA GLU A 175 -8.00 -10.91 16.23
C GLU A 175 -9.04 -11.54 17.15
N GLU A 176 -9.28 -12.85 16.98
CA GLU A 176 -10.21 -13.61 17.82
C GLU A 176 -9.64 -14.99 18.10
N ASN A 177 -9.94 -15.52 19.29
CA ASN A 177 -9.58 -16.87 19.66
C ASN A 177 -10.66 -17.85 19.18
N ILE A 178 -10.26 -18.81 18.35
CA ILE A 178 -11.14 -19.89 17.92
C ILE A 178 -11.40 -20.81 19.11
N GLY A 179 -12.67 -20.92 19.52
CA GLY A 179 -13.11 -21.71 20.67
C GLY A 179 -12.98 -23.22 20.47
N LYS A 180 -13.41 -23.99 21.47
CA LYS A 180 -13.39 -25.47 21.44
C LYS A 180 -14.30 -26.06 20.36
N ASP A 181 -15.29 -25.29 19.93
CA ASP A 181 -16.20 -25.57 18.83
C ASP A 181 -15.56 -25.37 17.45
N GLY A 182 -14.33 -24.82 17.40
CA GLY A 182 -13.60 -24.62 16.14
C GLY A 182 -14.13 -23.46 15.30
N ILE A 183 -14.99 -22.61 15.85
CA ILE A 183 -15.66 -21.54 15.12
C ILE A 183 -15.42 -20.20 15.83
N ALA A 184 -15.04 -19.18 15.06
CA ALA A 184 -15.07 -17.79 15.48
C ALA A 184 -16.02 -17.02 14.56
N LYS A 185 -16.91 -16.22 15.13
CA LYS A 185 -17.88 -15.41 14.39
C LYS A 185 -17.47 -13.94 14.47
N PHE A 186 -17.50 -13.27 13.33
CA PHE A 186 -17.25 -11.84 13.26
C PHE A 186 -18.45 -11.12 12.69
N GLU A 187 -18.93 -10.13 13.43
CA GLU A 187 -19.99 -9.24 12.97
C GLU A 187 -19.42 -7.85 12.65
N GLY A 188 -19.84 -7.30 11.53
CA GLY A 188 -19.41 -5.99 11.06
C GLY A 188 -20.31 -5.48 9.94
N SER A 189 -20.41 -4.16 9.83
CA SER A 189 -21.11 -3.52 8.71
C SER A 189 -20.12 -3.18 7.62
N LEU A 190 -20.49 -3.47 6.37
CA LEU A 190 -19.68 -3.10 5.21
C LEU A 190 -19.49 -1.58 5.14
N PRO A 191 -18.28 -1.09 4.80
CA PRO A 191 -18.09 0.32 4.47
C PRO A 191 -18.98 0.74 3.30
N HIS A 192 -19.16 2.05 3.12
CA HIS A 192 -20.08 2.60 2.12
C HIS A 192 -19.49 2.65 0.70
N SER A 193 -18.22 2.26 0.54
CA SER A 193 -17.57 2.13 -0.76
C SER A 193 -18.29 1.08 -1.61
N ILE A 194 -18.62 1.45 -2.86
CA ILE A 194 -19.10 0.51 -3.87
C ILE A 194 -17.89 -0.20 -4.44
N THR A 195 -17.54 -1.33 -3.86
CA THR A 195 -16.32 -2.06 -4.22
C THR A 195 -16.47 -3.55 -3.96
N LYS A 196 -15.49 -4.32 -4.41
CA LYS A 196 -15.31 -5.70 -4.02
C LYS A 196 -14.30 -5.75 -2.88
N TRP A 197 -14.74 -6.22 -1.73
CA TRP A 197 -13.91 -6.48 -0.57
C TRP A 197 -13.30 -7.88 -0.66
N SER A 198 -12.00 -7.97 -0.45
CA SER A 198 -11.28 -9.24 -0.25
C SER A 198 -11.04 -9.43 1.24
N VAL A 199 -11.69 -10.43 1.81
CA VAL A 199 -11.59 -10.79 3.23
C VAL A 199 -10.53 -11.88 3.38
N GLN A 200 -9.50 -11.59 4.17
CA GLN A 200 -8.40 -12.50 4.44
C GLN A 200 -8.32 -12.83 5.92
N ALA A 201 -8.04 -14.11 6.20
CA ALA A 201 -7.86 -14.63 7.54
C ALA A 201 -6.54 -15.41 7.62
N VAL A 202 -5.78 -15.13 8.67
CA VAL A 202 -4.57 -15.87 9.04
C VAL A 202 -4.79 -16.38 10.45
N SER A 203 -4.58 -17.67 10.67
CA SER A 203 -4.74 -18.32 11.97
C SER A 203 -3.42 -18.91 12.42
N VAL A 204 -3.14 -18.84 13.72
CA VAL A 204 -1.98 -19.49 14.33
C VAL A 204 -2.46 -20.40 15.45
N SER A 205 -1.93 -21.63 15.49
CA SER A 205 -2.23 -22.64 16.50
C SER A 205 -0.92 -23.25 17.01
N PRO A 206 -0.77 -23.49 18.33
CA PRO A 206 0.42 -24.16 18.87
C PRO A 206 0.64 -25.57 18.27
N LYS A 207 -0.44 -26.28 17.91
CA LYS A 207 -0.35 -27.63 17.33
C LYS A 207 -0.41 -27.61 15.80
N GLY A 208 -1.20 -26.70 15.23
CA GLY A 208 -1.45 -26.62 13.79
C GLY A 208 -0.50 -25.70 13.02
N GLY A 209 0.37 -24.96 13.72
CA GLY A 209 1.21 -23.93 13.11
C GLY A 209 0.38 -22.76 12.58
N ILE A 210 0.85 -22.14 11.50
CA ILE A 210 0.20 -21.02 10.84
C ILE A 210 -0.52 -21.47 9.57
N CYS A 211 -1.72 -20.95 9.35
CA CYS A 211 -2.53 -21.20 8.15
C CYS A 211 -3.02 -19.88 7.58
N VAL A 212 -2.92 -19.74 6.26
CA VAL A 212 -3.49 -18.62 5.50
C VAL A 212 -4.70 -19.16 4.76
N ALA A 213 -5.89 -18.64 5.07
CA ALA A 213 -7.12 -19.02 4.41
C ALA A 213 -7.18 -18.44 2.98
N GLU A 214 -7.95 -19.08 2.11
CA GLU A 214 -8.25 -18.51 0.80
C GLU A 214 -9.10 -17.24 0.97
N PRO A 215 -8.79 -16.14 0.24
CA PRO A 215 -9.55 -14.90 0.38
C PRO A 215 -11.01 -15.07 -0.03
N ALA A 216 -11.94 -14.63 0.81
CA ALA A 216 -13.36 -14.58 0.49
C ALA A 216 -13.72 -13.21 -0.12
N GLU A 217 -14.54 -13.20 -1.18
CA GLU A 217 -14.94 -11.95 -1.84
C GLU A 217 -16.36 -11.52 -1.44
N VAL A 218 -16.50 -10.25 -1.04
CA VAL A 218 -17.79 -9.64 -0.71
C VAL A 218 -17.99 -8.41 -1.57
N THR A 219 -19.07 -8.37 -2.35
CA THR A 219 -19.37 -7.21 -3.20
C THR A 219 -20.32 -6.27 -2.47
N ALA A 220 -19.86 -5.06 -2.16
CA ALA A 220 -20.71 -3.97 -1.69
C ALA A 220 -21.19 -3.17 -2.90
N PHE A 221 -22.48 -3.27 -3.24
CA PHE A 221 -23.03 -2.60 -4.42
C PHE A 221 -24.40 -1.98 -4.15
N ARG A 222 -24.68 -0.86 -4.81
CA ARG A 222 -25.98 -0.21 -4.80
C ARG A 222 -26.39 0.11 -6.24
N GLN A 223 -27.60 -0.25 -6.62
CA GLN A 223 -28.08 -0.07 -8.01
C GLN A 223 -28.16 1.38 -8.45
N VAL A 224 -28.41 2.30 -7.51
CA VAL A 224 -28.47 3.74 -7.76
C VAL A 224 -27.59 4.46 -6.76
N PHE A 225 -26.71 5.31 -7.25
CA PHE A 225 -25.83 6.13 -6.42
C PHE A 225 -25.38 7.39 -7.15
N LEU A 226 -25.01 8.39 -6.35
CA LEU A 226 -24.28 9.56 -6.83
C LEU A 226 -22.79 9.41 -6.54
N GLN A 227 -21.97 9.92 -7.44
CA GLN A 227 -20.53 10.14 -7.28
C GLN A 227 -20.27 11.63 -7.41
N VAL A 228 -19.42 12.15 -6.52
CA VAL A 228 -19.01 13.55 -6.52
C VAL A 228 -17.52 13.58 -6.81
N ASP A 229 -17.15 14.19 -7.93
CA ASP A 229 -15.76 14.35 -8.32
C ASP A 229 -15.28 15.72 -7.83
N LEU A 230 -14.37 15.70 -6.85
CA LEU A 230 -13.74 16.89 -6.29
C LEU A 230 -12.25 16.87 -6.58
N PRO A 231 -11.66 18.01 -6.98
CA PRO A 231 -10.22 18.14 -7.06
C PRO A 231 -9.60 18.00 -5.67
N TYR A 232 -8.36 17.51 -5.62
CA TYR A 232 -7.63 17.28 -4.36
C TYR A 232 -7.51 18.56 -3.51
N LYS A 233 -7.25 19.71 -4.15
CA LYS A 233 -7.16 21.04 -3.53
C LYS A 233 -7.65 22.10 -4.53
N VAL A 234 -8.11 23.23 -4.01
CA VAL A 234 -8.58 24.39 -4.78
C VAL A 234 -7.95 25.65 -4.21
N VAL A 235 -7.58 26.61 -5.06
CA VAL A 235 -7.04 27.90 -4.62
C VAL A 235 -8.18 28.83 -4.21
N ARG A 236 -7.98 29.63 -3.15
CA ARG A 236 -8.97 30.62 -2.71
C ARG A 236 -9.31 31.58 -3.86
N ASN A 237 -10.60 31.89 -4.01
CA ASN A 237 -11.18 32.74 -5.05
C ASN A 237 -11.08 32.18 -6.48
N GLU A 238 -10.72 30.92 -6.65
CA GLU A 238 -10.78 30.23 -7.95
C GLU A 238 -12.17 29.62 -8.16
N GLN A 239 -12.72 29.78 -9.37
CA GLN A 239 -13.97 29.10 -9.73
C GLN A 239 -13.66 27.68 -10.18
N VAL A 240 -14.28 26.71 -9.51
CA VAL A 240 -14.19 25.28 -9.89
C VAL A 240 -15.59 24.70 -10.08
N GLU A 241 -15.69 23.73 -10.99
CA GLU A 241 -16.93 23.00 -11.23
C GLU A 241 -16.91 21.66 -10.50
N VAL A 242 -17.81 21.48 -9.54
CA VAL A 242 -18.02 20.18 -8.89
C VAL A 242 -18.89 19.33 -9.80
N LEU A 243 -18.32 18.26 -10.34
CA LEU A 243 -19.04 17.31 -11.19
C LEU A 243 -19.73 16.27 -10.30
N VAL A 244 -21.03 16.10 -10.50
CA VAL A 244 -21.84 15.08 -9.82
C VAL A 244 -22.42 14.15 -10.87
N THR A 245 -22.09 12.87 -10.78
CA THR A 245 -22.56 11.84 -11.69
C THR A 245 -23.53 10.91 -10.97
N VAL A 246 -24.75 10.78 -11.50
CA VAL A 246 -25.74 9.82 -11.01
C VAL A 246 -25.68 8.57 -11.89
N TYR A 247 -25.40 7.44 -11.25
CA TYR A 247 -25.36 6.13 -11.90
C TYR A 247 -26.68 5.39 -11.67
N ASN A 248 -27.23 4.84 -12.76
CA ASN A 248 -28.44 4.01 -12.74
C ASN A 248 -28.15 2.63 -13.37
N TYR A 249 -27.89 1.65 -12.51
CA TYR A 249 -27.77 0.23 -12.90
C TYR A 249 -29.13 -0.50 -12.86
N GLY A 250 -30.23 0.23 -12.65
CA GLY A 250 -31.58 -0.30 -12.72
C GLY A 250 -32.07 -0.49 -14.17
N SER A 251 -33.14 -1.24 -14.33
CA SER A 251 -33.78 -1.49 -15.63
C SER A 251 -34.78 -0.40 -16.04
N LYS A 252 -35.05 0.58 -15.17
CA LYS A 252 -36.03 1.66 -15.40
C LYS A 252 -35.32 3.00 -15.49
N LEU A 253 -35.94 3.90 -16.23
CA LEU A 253 -35.55 5.31 -16.29
C LEU A 253 -35.84 6.00 -14.94
N LEU A 254 -34.93 6.87 -14.50
CA LEU A 254 -35.03 7.62 -13.25
C LEU A 254 -35.09 9.12 -13.52
N TYR A 255 -36.03 9.78 -12.86
CA TYR A 255 -36.08 11.24 -12.74
C TYR A 255 -35.61 11.60 -11.33
N VAL A 256 -34.40 12.16 -11.21
CA VAL A 256 -33.82 12.55 -9.93
C VAL A 256 -33.59 14.05 -9.90
N THR A 257 -33.55 14.64 -8.71
CA THR A 257 -33.13 16.03 -8.52
C THR A 257 -31.92 16.01 -7.63
N VAL A 258 -30.81 16.61 -8.09
CA VAL A 258 -29.57 16.70 -7.32
C VAL A 258 -29.55 18.06 -6.62
N PHE A 259 -29.29 18.05 -5.32
CA PHE A 259 -29.30 19.24 -4.47
C PHE A 259 -27.90 19.55 -3.94
N LEU A 260 -27.38 20.74 -4.24
CA LEU A 260 -26.17 21.28 -3.59
C LEU A 260 -26.58 22.26 -2.49
N TYR A 261 -26.19 21.96 -1.25
CA TYR A 261 -26.43 22.84 -0.11
C TYR A 261 -25.36 23.93 -0.02
N GLY A 262 -25.79 25.15 0.33
CA GLY A 262 -24.86 26.26 0.56
C GLY A 262 -23.94 25.98 1.77
N VAL A 263 -22.63 26.19 1.56
CA VAL A 263 -21.57 25.92 2.52
C VAL A 263 -20.97 27.24 3.00
N PRO A 264 -20.87 27.51 4.31
CA PRO A 264 -20.19 28.71 4.80
C PRO A 264 -18.72 28.73 4.37
N GLY A 265 -18.24 29.86 3.86
CA GLY A 265 -16.87 29.98 3.33
C GLY A 265 -16.68 29.48 1.89
N VAL A 266 -17.75 29.02 1.24
CA VAL A 266 -17.76 28.66 -0.19
C VAL A 266 -18.98 29.33 -0.84
N CYS A 267 -18.73 30.17 -1.83
CA CYS A 267 -19.78 30.71 -2.68
C CYS A 267 -20.30 29.59 -3.58
N THR A 268 -21.58 29.27 -3.47
CA THR A 268 -22.28 28.31 -4.34
C THR A 268 -23.51 28.98 -4.93
N GLY A 269 -24.16 28.36 -5.93
CA GLY A 269 -25.44 28.83 -6.48
C GLY A 269 -26.55 29.00 -5.43
N ALA A 270 -26.40 28.38 -4.24
CA ALA A 270 -27.26 28.57 -3.09
C ALA A 270 -26.55 29.28 -1.93
N ARG A 271 -27.26 30.19 -1.26
CA ARG A 271 -26.79 30.76 0.00
C ARG A 271 -26.95 29.75 1.15
N HIS A 272 -26.00 29.76 2.09
CA HIS A 272 -26.07 28.93 3.29
C HIS A 272 -27.39 29.21 4.06
N GLN A 273 -28.08 28.15 4.51
CA GLN A 273 -29.39 28.17 5.18
C GLN A 273 -30.60 28.58 4.32
N LEU A 274 -30.39 28.87 3.03
CA LEU A 274 -31.46 29.12 2.05
C LEU A 274 -31.73 27.89 1.17
N ARG A 275 -32.65 28.01 0.20
CA ARG A 275 -32.99 26.90 -0.69
C ARG A 275 -31.72 26.39 -1.41
N PRO A 276 -31.45 25.07 -1.39
CA PRO A 276 -30.31 24.48 -2.08
C PRO A 276 -30.45 24.68 -3.59
N ASP A 277 -29.32 24.69 -4.29
CA ASP A 277 -29.28 24.71 -5.75
C ASP A 277 -29.72 23.33 -6.24
N GLN A 278 -30.66 23.28 -7.17
CA GLN A 278 -31.34 22.04 -7.57
C GLN A 278 -31.24 21.87 -9.07
N LYS A 279 -30.77 20.71 -9.49
CA LYS A 279 -30.70 20.36 -10.91
C LYS A 279 -31.47 19.06 -11.15
N PRO A 280 -32.59 19.09 -11.87
CA PRO A 280 -33.27 17.88 -12.29
C PRO A 280 -32.42 17.15 -13.34
N VAL A 281 -32.34 15.83 -13.22
CA VAL A 281 -31.55 14.95 -14.10
C VAL A 281 -32.40 13.75 -14.49
N GLU A 282 -32.47 13.51 -15.79
CA GLU A 282 -33.01 12.27 -16.34
C GLU A 282 -31.88 11.28 -16.54
N VAL A 283 -31.98 10.11 -15.90
CA VAL A 283 -30.99 9.03 -16.03
C VAL A 283 -31.67 7.82 -16.66
N LYS A 284 -31.27 7.46 -17.88
CA LYS A 284 -31.80 6.27 -18.58
C LYS A 284 -31.44 4.99 -17.81
N ALA A 285 -32.12 3.90 -18.15
CA ALA A 285 -31.79 2.58 -17.61
C ALA A 285 -30.38 2.16 -18.04
N GLN A 286 -29.65 1.49 -17.14
CA GLN A 286 -28.27 1.04 -17.38
C GLN A 286 -27.33 2.16 -17.89
N SER A 287 -27.51 3.39 -17.41
CA SER A 287 -26.70 4.54 -17.84
C SER A 287 -26.31 5.44 -16.68
N ALA A 288 -25.51 6.46 -16.97
CA ALA A 288 -25.17 7.54 -16.06
C ALA A 288 -25.50 8.90 -16.68
N ALA A 289 -25.78 9.89 -15.84
CA ALA A 289 -25.92 11.28 -16.26
C ALA A 289 -25.27 12.20 -15.22
N SER A 290 -24.70 13.30 -15.68
CA SER A 290 -23.91 14.19 -14.83
C SER A 290 -24.43 15.61 -14.84
N VAL A 291 -24.26 16.31 -13.73
CA VAL A 291 -24.51 17.73 -13.57
C VAL A 291 -23.33 18.40 -12.88
N THR A 292 -23.05 19.65 -13.25
CA THR A 292 -21.98 20.43 -12.65
C THR A 292 -22.54 21.52 -11.75
N PHE A 293 -21.85 21.82 -10.65
CA PHE A 293 -22.16 22.96 -9.79
C PHE A 293 -20.93 23.86 -9.69
N PRO A 294 -21.01 25.14 -10.11
CA PRO A 294 -19.91 26.07 -9.93
C PRO A 294 -19.80 26.47 -8.45
N VAL A 295 -18.59 26.38 -7.90
CA VAL A 295 -18.28 26.77 -6.53
C VAL A 295 -17.01 27.62 -6.49
N ILE A 296 -16.97 28.60 -5.57
CA ILE A 296 -15.82 29.50 -5.38
C ILE A 296 -15.49 29.52 -3.88
N PRO A 297 -14.37 28.98 -3.42
CA PRO A 297 -13.99 29.02 -2.02
C PRO A 297 -13.53 30.43 -1.64
N THR A 298 -14.16 31.03 -0.63
CA THR A 298 -13.87 32.39 -0.16
C THR A 298 -13.02 32.41 1.12
N LEU A 299 -13.09 31.34 1.92
CA LEU A 299 -12.29 31.17 3.13
C LEU A 299 -11.30 30.02 2.96
N GLU A 300 -10.13 30.13 3.59
CA GLU A 300 -9.14 29.05 3.65
C GLU A 300 -9.56 28.00 4.68
N GLY A 301 -9.22 26.73 4.42
CA GLY A 301 -9.50 25.62 5.34
C GLY A 301 -10.22 24.44 4.68
N LYS A 302 -10.67 23.50 5.52
CA LYS A 302 -11.45 22.34 5.08
C LYS A 302 -12.94 22.70 5.10
N HIS A 303 -13.57 22.69 3.93
CA HIS A 303 -15.02 22.92 3.78
C HIS A 303 -15.72 21.62 3.41
N THR A 304 -16.83 21.30 4.06
CA THR A 304 -17.60 20.08 3.77
C THR A 304 -18.73 20.39 2.81
N ILE A 305 -18.62 19.88 1.57
CA ILE A 305 -19.68 19.98 0.56
C ILE A 305 -20.70 18.86 0.76
N ARG A 306 -21.99 19.20 0.79
CA ARG A 306 -23.10 18.24 0.92
C ARG A 306 -23.97 18.25 -0.33
N ILE A 307 -24.09 17.09 -0.97
CA ILE A 307 -24.93 16.86 -2.14
C ILE A 307 -25.91 15.72 -1.82
N LEU A 308 -27.19 15.89 -2.21
CA LEU A 308 -28.26 14.88 -2.06
C LEU A 308 -28.90 14.56 -3.41
#